data_AF-A0A820I2K0-F1
#
_entry.id   AF-A0A820I2K0-F1
#
_cell.length_a   1.000
_cell.length_b   1.000
_cell.length_c   1.000
_cell.angle_alpha   90.00
_cell.angle_beta   90.00
_cell.angle_gamma   90.00
#
_symmetry.space_group_name_H-M   'P 1'
#
loop_
_entity.id
_entity.type
_entity.pdbx_description
1 polymer ?
#
loop_
_entity_poly.entity_id
_entity_poly.type
_entity_poly.pdbx_seq_one_letter_code
_entity_poly.pdbx_strand_id
1 'polypeptide(L)'
;LIATLGIKSYGTIIFGRNQSNKANFIRIPSNASPSYVKQLVVQRCANKRPSLVISVTGSAREYNMKSKLFRIFRQGLLKVVKTTG
;
A
#
# COMPACT_ATOMS: atom_id res chain seq x y z
N LEU A 1 4.47 -18.52 -7.77
CA LEU A 1 3.41 -17.94 -6.90
C LEU A 1 2.18 -17.50 -7.68
N ILE A 2 2.30 -16.52 -8.60
CA ILE A 2 1.14 -16.02 -9.37
C ILE A 2 0.47 -17.15 -10.17
N ALA A 3 1.26 -17.95 -10.90
CA ALA A 3 0.76 -19.14 -11.60
C ALA A 3 0.22 -20.22 -10.64
N THR A 4 0.92 -20.44 -9.51
CA THR A 4 0.55 -21.43 -8.47
C THR A 4 -0.80 -21.13 -7.83
N LEU A 5 -1.14 -19.85 -7.66
CA LEU A 5 -2.41 -19.38 -7.08
C LEU A 5 -3.50 -19.16 -8.15
N GLY A 6 -3.23 -19.47 -9.41
CA GLY A 6 -4.17 -19.25 -10.52
C GLY A 6 -4.57 -17.79 -10.70
N ILE A 7 -3.71 -16.84 -10.32
CA ILE A 7 -4.04 -15.40 -10.35
C ILE A 7 -4.05 -14.91 -11.81
N LYS A 8 -5.22 -14.49 -12.28
CA LYS A 8 -5.42 -13.96 -13.65
C LYS A 8 -5.49 -12.44 -13.74
N SER A 9 -5.64 -11.75 -12.59
CA SER A 9 -5.79 -10.30 -12.54
C SER A 9 -4.64 -9.67 -11.76
N TYR A 10 -3.64 -9.19 -12.50
CA TYR A 10 -2.47 -8.48 -12.00
C TYR A 10 -1.95 -7.53 -13.09
N GLY A 11 -1.24 -6.46 -12.70
CA GLY A 11 -0.68 -5.51 -13.66
C GLY A 11 -0.36 -4.15 -13.03
N THR A 12 -0.37 -3.11 -13.86
CA THR A 12 -0.13 -1.72 -13.46
C THR A 12 -1.31 -0.85 -13.88
N ILE A 13 -1.86 -0.10 -12.93
CA ILE A 13 -2.88 0.94 -13.16
C ILE A 13 -2.16 2.27 -13.34
N ILE A 14 -2.58 3.06 -14.33
CA ILE A 14 -2.11 4.43 -14.55
C ILE A 14 -3.25 5.38 -14.18
N PHE A 15 -3.03 6.24 -13.19
CA PHE A 15 -4.02 7.19 -12.71
C PHE A 15 -3.89 8.54 -13.42
N GLY A 16 -4.99 9.03 -13.97
CA GLY A 16 -5.05 10.32 -14.67
C GLY A 16 -4.37 10.28 -16.05
N ARG A 17 -4.22 11.46 -16.66
CA ARG A 17 -3.64 11.61 -18.00
C ARG A 17 -2.11 11.59 -18.00
N ASN A 18 -1.50 11.89 -16.85
CA ASN A 18 -0.05 11.93 -16.70
C ASN A 18 0.47 10.53 -16.37
N GLN A 19 1.34 10.00 -17.22
CA GLN A 19 1.91 8.66 -17.09
C GLN A 19 2.79 8.44 -15.84
N SER A 20 3.02 9.47 -15.03
CA SER A 20 3.86 9.39 -13.82
C SER A 20 3.17 8.71 -12.64
N ASN A 21 1.84 8.67 -12.58
CA ASN A 21 1.11 8.09 -11.46
C ASN A 21 0.73 6.63 -11.75
N LYS A 22 1.70 5.73 -11.60
CA LYS A 22 1.53 4.28 -11.84
C LYS A 22 1.47 3.51 -10.51
N ALA A 23 0.56 2.55 -10.39
CA ALA A 23 0.50 1.64 -9.25
C ALA A 23 0.37 0.19 -9.70
N ASN A 24 1.17 -0.70 -9.09
CA ASN A 24 1.07 -2.13 -9.35
C ASN A 24 -0.03 -2.75 -8.49
N PHE A 25 -0.78 -3.70 -9.04
CA PHE A 25 -1.83 -4.43 -8.34
C PHE A 25 -1.78 -5.93 -8.64
N ILE A 26 -2.26 -6.73 -7.69
CA ILE A 26 -2.41 -8.19 -7.80
C ILE A 26 -3.68 -8.56 -7.03
N ARG A 27 -4.62 -9.28 -7.66
CA ARG A 27 -5.80 -9.83 -6.98
C ARG A 27 -5.46 -11.18 -6.36
N ILE A 28 -5.72 -11.32 -5.05
CA ILE A 28 -5.43 -12.55 -4.30
C ILE A 28 -6.76 -13.19 -3.84
N PRO A 29 -6.94 -14.51 -3.96
CA PRO A 29 -8.10 -15.21 -3.40
C PRO A 29 -8.21 -15.02 -1.87
N SER A 30 -9.43 -14.92 -1.34
CA SER A 30 -9.66 -14.71 0.10
C SER A 30 -9.20 -15.88 0.98
N ASN A 31 -9.12 -17.08 0.44
CA ASN A 31 -8.65 -18.29 1.12
C ASN A 31 -7.13 -18.53 0.98
N ALA A 32 -6.40 -17.65 0.28
CA ALA A 32 -4.96 -17.81 0.14
C ALA A 32 -4.25 -17.63 1.49
N SER A 33 -3.23 -18.45 1.74
CA SER A 33 -2.46 -18.37 2.99
C SER A 33 -1.80 -16.98 3.14
N PRO A 34 -1.84 -16.35 4.34
CA PRO A 34 -1.18 -15.07 4.60
C PRO A 34 0.34 -15.08 4.32
N SER A 35 0.97 -16.25 4.41
CA SER A 35 2.40 -16.41 4.09
C SER A 35 2.70 -16.03 2.64
N TYR A 36 1.79 -16.33 1.71
CA TYR A 36 1.92 -15.94 0.31
C TYR A 36 1.84 -14.42 0.12
N VAL A 37 0.91 -13.75 0.81
CA VAL A 37 0.80 -12.28 0.77
C VAL A 37 2.09 -11.64 1.29
N LYS A 38 2.60 -12.13 2.43
CA LYS A 38 3.86 -11.65 3.00
C LYS A 38 5.03 -11.82 2.02
N GLN A 39 5.15 -13.00 1.40
CA GLN A 39 6.20 -13.24 0.40
C GLN A 39 6.09 -12.30 -0.79
N LEU A 40 4.89 -12.06 -1.31
CA LEU A 40 4.66 -11.13 -2.43
C LEU A 40 5.06 -9.70 -2.08
N VAL A 41 4.69 -9.23 -0.89
CA VAL A 41 5.06 -7.88 -0.40
C VAL A 41 6.59 -7.78 -0.29
N VAL A 42 7.23 -8.75 0.36
CA VAL A 42 8.69 -8.75 0.56
C VAL A 42 9.45 -8.84 -0.77
N GLN A 43 9.00 -9.67 -1.72
CA GLN A 43 9.64 -9.79 -3.03
C GLN A 43 9.57 -8.50 -3.86
N ARG A 44 8.51 -7.70 -3.68
CA ARG A 44 8.35 -6.42 -4.40
C ARG A 44 9.04 -5.26 -3.71
N CYS A 45 9.23 -5.32 -2.39
CA CYS A 45 10.10 -4.43 -1.66
C CYS A 45 11.57 -4.78 -1.99
N ALA A 46 12.18 -4.10 -2.96
CA ALA A 46 13.51 -4.33 -3.49
C ALA A 46 14.64 -4.33 -2.42
N ASN A 47 14.73 -5.44 -1.68
CA ASN A 47 15.76 -5.79 -0.69
C ASN A 47 15.80 -4.98 0.61
N LYS A 48 14.72 -4.28 0.99
CA LYS A 48 14.60 -3.70 2.35
C LYS A 48 13.36 -4.25 3.04
N ARG A 49 13.58 -5.12 4.03
CA ARG A 49 12.53 -5.49 4.98
C ARG A 49 12.10 -4.20 5.69
N PRO A 50 10.79 -3.85 5.70
CA PRO A 50 10.35 -2.63 6.38
C PRO A 50 10.67 -2.73 7.87
N SER A 51 11.31 -1.67 8.39
CA SER A 51 11.63 -1.50 9.81
C SER A 51 10.41 -1.07 10.62
N LEU A 52 9.40 -0.50 9.96
CA LEU A 52 8.15 -0.03 10.54
C LEU A 52 6.98 -0.29 9.59
N VAL A 53 5.84 -0.70 10.15
CA VAL A 53 4.56 -0.83 9.42
C VAL A 53 3.53 0.03 10.15
N ILE A 54 2.88 0.94 9.42
CA ILE A 54 1.83 1.82 9.95
C ILE A 54 0.50 1.36 9.34
N SER A 55 -0.44 0.94 10.19
CA SER A 55 -1.82 0.67 9.78
C SER A 55 -2.69 1.88 10.11
N VAL A 56 -3.27 2.50 9.09
CA VAL A 56 -4.22 3.61 9.24
C VAL A 56 -5.62 3.05 8.99
N THR A 57 -6.47 3.10 10.01
CA THR A 57 -7.87 2.68 9.95
C THR A 57 -8.80 3.88 10.09
N GLY A 58 -10.00 3.79 9.54
CA GLY A 58 -10.97 4.89 9.54
C GLY A 58 -12.31 4.48 8.96
N SER A 59 -13.22 5.45 8.85
CA SER A 59 -14.52 5.25 8.22
C SER A 59 -14.41 5.28 6.69
N ALA A 60 -15.25 4.50 6.01
CA ALA A 60 -15.41 4.58 4.56
C ALA A 60 -16.22 5.82 4.12
N ARG A 61 -16.84 6.53 5.06
CA ARG A 61 -17.57 7.79 4.82
C ARG A 61 -16.64 8.98 4.98
N GLU A 62 -16.97 10.08 4.30
CA GLU A 62 -16.25 11.34 4.46
C GLU A 62 -16.24 11.80 5.92
N TYR A 63 -15.04 12.13 6.41
CA TYR A 63 -14.83 12.65 7.76
C TYR A 63 -14.19 14.03 7.64
N ASN A 64 -14.85 15.05 8.19
CA ASN A 64 -14.33 16.42 8.16
C ASN A 64 -13.48 16.69 9.40
N MET A 65 -12.16 16.65 9.23
CA MET A 65 -11.20 16.99 10.28
C MET A 65 -10.84 18.48 10.21
N LYS A 66 -10.73 19.15 11.37
CA LYS A 66 -10.26 20.54 11.44
C LYS A 66 -8.95 20.70 10.66
N SER A 67 -8.86 21.69 9.78
CA SER A 67 -7.74 21.86 8.83
C SER A 67 -6.36 21.89 9.52
N LYS A 68 -6.26 22.51 10.70
CA LYS A 68 -5.02 22.54 11.50
C LYS A 68 -4.58 21.14 11.92
N LEU A 69 -5.53 20.31 12.38
CA LEU A 69 -5.25 18.94 12.79
C LEU A 69 -4.87 18.07 11.58
N PHE A 70 -5.56 18.23 10.45
CA PHE A 70 -5.22 17.51 9.21
C PHE A 70 -3.82 17.80 8.73
N ARG A 71 -3.41 19.07 8.80
CA ARG A 71 -2.05 19.49 8.45
C ARG A 71 -1.01 18.83 9.35
N ILE A 72 -1.20 18.88 10.68
CA ILE A 72 -0.25 18.30 11.65
C ILE A 72 -0.16 16.78 11.45
N PHE A 73 -1.30 16.10 11.32
CA PHE A 73 -1.34 14.66 11.10
C PHE A 73 -0.59 14.24 9.83
N ARG A 74 -0.85 14.91 8.70
CA ARG A 74 -0.16 14.65 7.43
C ARG A 74 1.34 14.89 7.54
N GLN A 75 1.76 15.98 8.18
CA GLN A 75 3.18 16.29 8.37
C GLN A 75 3.88 15.26 9.25
N GLY A 76 3.22 14.80 10.32
CA GLY A 76 3.71 13.72 11.17
C GLY A 76 3.96 12.44 10.40
N LEU A 77 2.97 11.99 9.60
CA LEU A 77 3.12 10.78 8.78
C LEU A 77 4.25 10.90 7.75
N LEU A 78 4.34 12.04 7.04
CA LEU A 78 5.41 12.28 6.09
C LEU A 78 6.79 12.31 6.75
N LYS A 79 6.88 12.83 7.98
CA LYS A 79 8.13 12.85 8.75
C LYS A 79 8.56 11.42 9.08
N VAL A 80 7.66 10.58 9.57
CA VAL A 80 7.95 9.17 9.92
C VAL A 80 8.43 8.39 8.70
N VAL A 81 7.75 8.52 7.55
CA VAL A 81 8.17 7.85 6.31
C VAL A 81 9.59 8.27 5.91
N LYS A 82 9.92 9.56 5.99
CA LYS A 82 11.25 10.07 5.65
C LYS A 82 12.34 9.63 6.61
N THR A 83 12.03 9.44 7.90
CA THR A 83 13.04 9.09 8.91
C THR A 83 13.27 7.59 9.04
N THR A 84 12.25 6.78 8.74
CA THR A 84 12.25 5.35 9.08
C THR A 84 12.55 4.42 7.89
N GLY A 85 12.45 4.92 6.65
CA GLY A 85 12.94 4.24 5.44
C GLY A 85 11.87 3.52 4.65
#